data_AF-A0A7W7D9N8-F1
#
_entry.id   AF-A0A7W7D9N8-F1
#
_cell.length_a   1.000
_cell.length_b   1.000
_cell.length_c   1.000
_cell.angle_alpha   90.00
_cell.angle_beta   90.00
_cell.angle_gamma   90.00
#
_symmetry.space_group_name_H-M   'P 1'
#
loop_
_entity.id
_entity.type
_entity.pdbx_description
1 polymer ?
#
loop_
_entity_poly.entity_id
_entity_poly.type
_entity_poly.pdbx_seq_one_letter_code
_entity_poly.pdbx_strand_id
1 'polypeptide(L)'
;MAYLDQAALAADANFQLKIKVGIATAAVQIAGEDKASLSDAVYTKRQALATSVLLESPRWVERFAWAVASNAAVTSGSSDSDIQFTINAQWNDLAGVTGLD
;
A
#
# COMPACT_ATOMS: atom_id res chain seq x y z
N MET A 1 7.79 10.93 13.96
CA MET A 1 8.41 11.60 12.80
C MET A 1 7.66 12.92 12.56
N ALA A 2 8.35 14.03 12.31
CA ALA A 2 7.67 15.29 12.00
C ALA A 2 7.06 15.23 10.59
N TYR A 3 6.02 16.02 10.29
CA TYR A 3 5.37 15.98 8.97
C TYR A 3 6.32 16.30 7.80
N LEU A 4 7.30 17.18 8.03
CA LEU A 4 8.34 17.47 7.04
C LEU A 4 9.22 16.25 6.74
N ASP A 5 9.55 15.46 7.75
CA ASP A 5 10.33 14.24 7.59
C ASP A 5 9.51 13.17 6.85
N GLN A 6 8.20 13.06 7.13
CA GLN A 6 7.30 12.17 6.39
C GLN A 6 7.21 12.56 4.91
N ALA A 7 7.08 13.85 4.63
CA ALA A 7 7.07 14.38 3.28
C ALA A 7 8.39 14.11 2.55
N ALA A 8 9.53 14.32 3.23
CA ALA A 8 10.85 14.04 2.67
C ALA A 8 11.02 12.55 2.34
N LEU A 9 10.55 11.66 3.22
CA LEU A 9 10.59 10.21 2.97
C LEU A 9 9.69 9.80 1.80
N ALA A 10 8.45 10.31 1.74
CA ALA A 10 7.52 10.01 0.66
C ALA A 10 8.02 10.49 -0.72
N ALA A 11 8.78 11.59 -0.74
CA ALA A 11 9.40 12.15 -1.95
C ALA A 11 10.75 11.49 -2.31
N ASP A 12 11.33 10.66 -1.44
CA ASP A 12 12.62 10.03 -1.70
C ASP A 12 12.52 8.99 -2.83
N ALA A 13 13.44 9.08 -3.80
CA ALA A 13 13.41 8.25 -4.99
C ALA A 13 13.66 6.76 -4.69
N ASN A 14 14.56 6.44 -3.75
CA ASN A 14 14.84 5.05 -3.38
C ASN A 14 13.66 4.45 -2.63
N PHE A 15 13.05 5.22 -1.74
CA PHE A 15 11.84 4.82 -1.04
C PHE A 15 10.69 4.57 -2.03
N GLN A 16 10.47 5.45 -3.01
CA GLN A 16 9.46 5.24 -4.05
C GLN A 16 9.72 3.99 -4.90
N LEU A 17 10.98 3.64 -5.18
CA LEU A 17 11.31 2.39 -5.87
C LEU A 17 10.93 1.16 -5.02
N LYS A 18 11.21 1.19 -3.71
CA LYS A 18 10.77 0.13 -2.78
C LYS A 18 9.25 0.02 -2.75
N ILE A 19 8.55 1.15 -2.64
CA ILE A 19 7.08 1.20 -2.67
C ILE A 19 6.56 0.61 -3.98
N LYS A 20 7.14 0.97 -5.13
CA LYS A 20 6.73 0.44 -6.44
C LYS A 20 6.75 -1.08 -6.50
N VAL A 21 7.83 -1.70 -6.00
CA VAL A 21 7.92 -3.16 -5.94
C VAL A 21 6.92 -3.72 -4.93
N GLY A 22 6.85 -3.14 -3.73
CA GLY A 22 5.98 -3.63 -2.66
C GLY A 22 4.49 -3.57 -3.00
N ILE A 23 4.02 -2.50 -3.65
CA ILE A 23 2.61 -2.39 -4.06
C ILE A 23 2.27 -3.34 -5.21
N ALA A 24 3.21 -3.62 -6.11
CA ALA A 24 3.01 -4.60 -7.17
C ALA A 24 2.92 -6.02 -6.59
N THR A 25 3.80 -6.35 -5.64
CA THR A 25 3.75 -7.62 -4.89
C THR A 25 2.42 -7.77 -4.13
N ALA A 26 2.01 -6.74 -3.38
CA ALA A 26 0.73 -6.73 -2.67
C ALA A 26 -0.46 -6.88 -3.63
N ALA A 27 -0.45 -6.17 -4.75
CA ALA A 27 -1.52 -6.25 -5.75
C ALA A 27 -1.66 -7.66 -6.31
N VAL A 28 -0.56 -8.34 -6.64
CA VAL A 28 -0.58 -9.73 -7.12
C VAL A 28 -1.11 -10.68 -6.06
N GLN A 29 -0.69 -10.53 -4.80
CA GLN A 29 -1.19 -11.33 -3.68
C GLN A 29 -2.70 -11.16 -3.50
N ILE A 30 -3.18 -9.91 -3.55
CA ILE A 30 -4.59 -9.58 -3.38
C ILE A 30 -5.42 -10.06 -4.56
N ALA A 31 -4.91 -9.94 -5.79
CA ALA A 31 -5.56 -10.48 -6.97
C ALA A 31 -5.76 -12.01 -6.90
N GLY A 32 -4.95 -12.71 -6.10
CA GLY A 32 -5.07 -14.15 -5.84
C GLY A 32 -5.93 -14.52 -4.62
N GLU A 33 -6.53 -13.57 -3.89
CA GLU A 33 -7.38 -13.87 -2.74
C GLU A 33 -8.62 -14.67 -3.13
N ASP A 34 -8.99 -15.65 -2.30
CA ASP A 34 -10.22 -16.40 -2.46
C ASP A 34 -11.41 -15.58 -1.93
N LYS A 35 -12.40 -15.36 -2.80
CA LYS A 35 -13.64 -14.66 -2.45
C LYS A 35 -14.34 -15.30 -1.25
N ALA A 36 -14.28 -16.63 -1.09
CA ALA A 36 -14.95 -17.31 0.01
C ALA A 36 -14.44 -16.89 1.41
N SER A 37 -13.27 -16.26 1.49
CA SER A 37 -12.66 -15.82 2.74
C SER A 37 -13.02 -14.39 3.16
N LEU A 38 -13.76 -13.64 2.32
CA LEU A 38 -14.05 -12.22 2.51
C LEU A 38 -15.52 -11.93 2.19
N SER A 39 -16.08 -10.88 2.79
CA SER A 39 -17.38 -10.37 2.35
C SER A 39 -17.29 -9.80 0.93
N ASP A 40 -18.39 -9.83 0.19
CA ASP A 40 -18.44 -9.34 -1.20
C ASP A 40 -17.95 -7.89 -1.31
N ALA A 41 -18.33 -7.04 -0.36
CA ALA A 41 -17.92 -5.63 -0.35
C ALA A 41 -16.41 -5.46 -0.13
N VAL A 42 -15.81 -6.22 0.78
CA VAL A 42 -14.37 -6.20 1.06
C VAL A 42 -13.60 -6.72 -0.16
N TYR A 43 -14.00 -7.88 -0.67
CA TYR A 43 -13.38 -8.52 -1.83
C TYR A 43 -13.37 -7.59 -3.05
N THR A 44 -14.54 -7.07 -3.44
CA THR A 44 -14.65 -6.20 -4.63
C THR A 44 -13.78 -4.95 -4.52
N LYS A 45 -13.75 -4.30 -3.36
CA LYS A 45 -12.92 -3.10 -3.14
C LYS A 45 -11.43 -3.41 -3.21
N ARG A 46 -10.98 -4.47 -2.55
CA ARG A 46 -9.57 -4.90 -2.58
C ARG A 46 -9.12 -5.29 -3.98
N GLN A 47 -9.93 -6.06 -4.72
CA GLN A 47 -9.68 -6.44 -6.11
C GLN A 47 -9.62 -5.24 -7.06
N ALA A 48 -10.52 -4.26 -6.88
CA ALA A 48 -10.53 -3.04 -7.70
C ALA A 48 -9.25 -2.23 -7.53
N LEU A 49 -8.77 -2.07 -6.28
CA LEU A 49 -7.49 -1.40 -6.03
C LEU A 49 -6.32 -2.19 -6.63
N ALA A 50 -6.29 -3.52 -6.48
CA ALA A 50 -5.22 -4.36 -7.02
C ALA A 50 -5.08 -4.22 -8.53
N THR A 51 -6.22 -4.29 -9.23
CA THR A 51 -6.27 -4.09 -10.68
C THR A 51 -5.79 -2.69 -11.05
N SER A 52 -6.24 -1.64 -10.35
CA SER A 52 -5.82 -0.26 -10.64
C SER A 52 -4.32 -0.03 -10.39
N VAL A 53 -3.74 -0.64 -9.36
CA VAL A 53 -2.30 -0.57 -9.07
C VAL A 53 -1.48 -1.20 -10.19
N LEU A 54 -1.90 -2.35 -10.71
CA LEU A 54 -1.21 -3.05 -11.79
C LEU A 54 -1.31 -2.31 -13.14
N LEU A 55 -2.41 -1.60 -13.39
CA LEU A 55 -2.61 -0.82 -14.62
C LEU A 55 -1.92 0.56 -14.57
N GLU A 56 -1.95 1.23 -13.41
CA GLU A 56 -1.51 2.63 -13.26
C GLU A 56 -0.42 2.78 -12.18
N SER A 57 0.58 1.90 -12.21
CA SER A 57 1.61 1.82 -11.18
C SER A 57 2.21 3.18 -10.77
N PRO A 58 2.63 4.09 -11.67
CA PRO A 58 3.26 5.36 -11.27
C PRO A 58 2.38 6.24 -10.37
N ARG A 59 1.08 6.33 -10.64
CA ARG A 59 0.14 7.15 -9.83
C ARG A 59 0.00 6.58 -8.42
N TRP A 60 0.02 5.26 -8.29
CA TRP A 60 -0.16 4.58 -7.01
C TRP A 60 1.12 4.55 -6.17
N VAL A 61 2.31 4.60 -6.79
CA VAL A 61 3.58 4.72 -6.06
C VAL A 61 3.56 5.93 -5.12
N GLU A 62 3.20 7.11 -5.64
CA GLU A 62 3.17 8.32 -4.82
C GLU A 62 2.16 8.19 -3.68
N ARG A 63 0.93 7.73 -3.98
CA ARG A 63 -0.13 7.59 -2.97
C ARG A 63 0.25 6.63 -1.84
N PHE A 64 0.82 5.48 -2.19
CA PHE A 64 1.30 4.52 -1.19
C PHE A 64 2.54 5.03 -0.46
N ALA A 65 3.43 5.79 -1.11
CA ALA A 65 4.59 6.37 -0.43
C ALA A 65 4.15 7.33 0.69
N TRP A 66 3.15 8.19 0.42
CA TRP A 66 2.55 9.04 1.46
C TRP A 66 1.85 8.24 2.56
N ALA A 67 1.07 7.22 2.21
CA ALA A 67 0.38 6.37 3.18
C ALA A 67 1.37 5.64 4.10
N VAL A 68 2.43 5.05 3.53
CA VAL A 68 3.45 4.32 4.30
C VAL A 68 4.29 5.28 5.14
N ALA A 69 4.70 6.44 4.61
CA ALA A 69 5.47 7.43 5.37
C ALA A 69 4.68 8.07 6.52
N SER A 70 3.35 7.99 6.50
CA SER A 70 2.50 8.43 7.64
C SER A 70 2.73 7.59 8.89
N ASN A 71 3.20 6.34 8.75
CA ASN A 71 3.60 5.50 9.86
C ASN A 71 4.95 5.97 10.42
N ALA A 72 4.95 6.56 11.61
CA ALA A 72 6.15 7.10 12.25
C ALA A 72 7.23 6.07 12.59
N ALA A 73 6.93 4.77 12.54
CA ALA A 73 7.91 3.70 12.69
C ALA A 73 8.69 3.41 11.39
N VAL A 74 8.17 3.82 10.23
CA VAL A 74 8.85 3.67 8.95
C VAL A 74 9.82 4.82 8.75
N THR A 75 11.03 4.50 8.34
CA THR A 75 12.11 5.46 8.04
C THR A 75 12.80 5.06 6.73
N SER A 76 13.73 5.88 6.26
CA SER A 76 14.56 5.52 5.08
C SER A 76 15.41 4.26 5.29
N GLY A 77 15.73 3.93 6.55
CA GLY A 77 16.47 2.72 6.93
C GLY A 77 15.58 1.49 7.16
N SER A 78 14.26 1.60 7.04
CA SER A 78 13.35 0.47 7.23
C SER A 78 13.61 -0.65 6.24
N SER A 79 13.48 -1.88 6.73
CA SER A 79 13.61 -3.08 5.90
C SER A 79 12.47 -3.18 4.89
N ASP A 80 12.70 -3.91 3.81
CA ASP A 80 11.66 -4.13 2.80
C ASP A 80 10.46 -4.91 3.39
N SER A 81 10.69 -5.75 4.40
CA SER A 81 9.63 -6.43 5.14
C SER A 81 8.76 -5.46 5.96
N ASP A 82 9.34 -4.45 6.61
CA ASP A 82 8.57 -3.45 7.37
C ASP A 82 7.71 -2.59 6.44
N ILE A 83 8.28 -2.24 5.29
CA ILE A 83 7.59 -1.50 4.24
C ILE A 83 6.44 -2.34 3.69
N GLN A 84 6.67 -3.62 3.37
CA GLN A 84 5.63 -4.52 2.86
C GLN A 84 4.51 -4.72 3.89
N PHE A 85 4.86 -4.91 5.17
CA PHE A 85 3.88 -5.00 6.24
C PHE A 85 2.98 -3.77 6.29
N THR A 86 3.59 -2.58 6.21
CA THR A 86 2.84 -1.31 6.22
C THR A 86 1.98 -1.15 4.97
N ILE A 87 2.47 -1.51 3.77
CA ILE A 87 1.68 -1.51 2.53
C ILE A 87 0.42 -2.36 2.68
N ASN A 88 0.58 -3.60 3.19
CA ASN A 88 -0.54 -4.52 3.37
C ASN A 88 -1.59 -3.98 4.34
N ALA A 89 -1.15 -3.33 5.43
CA ALA A 89 -2.03 -2.69 6.39
C ALA A 89 -2.81 -1.51 5.77
N GLN A 90 -2.13 -0.65 5.02
CA GLN A 90 -2.73 0.53 4.38
C GLN A 90 -3.66 0.18 3.21
N TRP A 91 -3.62 -1.06 2.72
CA TRP A 91 -4.39 -1.45 1.55
C TRP A 91 -5.90 -1.30 1.76
N ASN A 92 -6.42 -1.75 2.90
CA ASN A 92 -7.86 -1.64 3.20
C ASN A 92 -8.30 -0.18 3.31
N ASP A 93 -7.48 0.65 3.95
CA ASP A 93 -7.75 2.08 4.12
C ASP A 93 -7.81 2.77 2.76
N LEU A 94 -6.85 2.50 1.88
CA LEU A 94 -6.80 3.06 0.52
C LEU A 94 -7.85 2.48 -0.42
N ALA A 95 -8.27 1.22 -0.21
CA ALA A 95 -9.37 0.60 -0.93
C ALA A 95 -10.75 1.08 -0.44
N GLY A 96 -10.80 1.88 0.64
CA GLY A 96 -12.03 2.36 1.24
C GLY A 96 -12.88 1.24 1.82
N VAL A 97 -12.25 0.17 2.31
CA VAL A 97 -12.94 -0.90 3.03
C VAL A 97 -13.42 -0.34 4.37
N THR A 98 -14.71 -0.48 4.64
CA THR A 98 -15.38 0.06 5.83
C THR A 98 -16.27 -1.05 6.40
N GLY A 99 -16.07 -1.42 7.66
CA GLY A 99 -16.74 -2.57 8.28
C GLY A 99 -15.95 -3.87 8.09
N LEU A 100 -15.51 -4.46 9.20
CA LEU A 100 -15.13 -5.88 9.24
C LEU A 100 -16.43 -6.63 9.51
N ASP A 101 -17.19 -6.89 8.46
CA ASP A 101 -18.35 -7.78 8.53
C ASP A 101 -17.90 -9.22 8.25
#